data_AF-A0A9W7LWR5-F1
#
_entry.id   AF-A0A9W7LWR5-F1
#
_cell.length_a   1.000
_cell.length_b   1.000
_cell.length_c   1.000
_cell.angle_alpha   90.00
_cell.angle_beta   90.00
_cell.angle_gamma   90.00
#
_symmetry.space_group_name_H-M   'P 1'
#
loop_
_entity.id
_entity.type
_entity.pdbx_description
1 polymer ?
#
loop_
_entity_poly.entity_id
_entity_poly.type
_entity_poly.pdbx_seq_one_letter_code
_entity_poly.pdbx_strand_id
1 'polypeptide(L)'
;MVMEAPNGYPLRDEIVNTYIKTLTLALGSEEEAKKSIYSVSTKYYYAFGCKVPEDLAFKIKSLPNVKWVLPDSYLDGHGDNRYGGEPFVDGKVVPYDDKYHSDWIRARNDDESKGTTHPKKSKWKTKETVV
;
A
#
# COMPACT_ATOMS: atom_id res chain seq x y z
N MET A 1 -3.45 -3.59 0.31
CA MET A 1 -4.74 -3.14 0.89
C MET A 1 -4.78 -1.63 0.95
N VAL A 2 -5.81 -0.99 0.41
CA VAL A 2 -6.02 0.47 0.47
C VAL A 2 -7.09 0.77 1.52
N MET A 3 -6.78 1.67 2.44
CA MET A 3 -7.65 2.10 3.53
C MET A 3 -8.25 3.46 3.24
N GLU A 4 -9.39 3.74 3.88
CA GLU A 4 -9.91 5.10 3.95
C GLU A 4 -8.92 6.03 4.68
N ALA A 5 -8.99 7.31 4.35
CA ALA A 5 -8.17 8.31 5.04
C ALA A 5 -8.55 8.36 6.52
N PRO A 6 -7.57 8.44 7.44
CA PRO A 6 -7.85 8.57 8.85
C PRO A 6 -8.59 9.87 9.16
N ASN A 7 -9.41 9.85 10.20
CA ASN A 7 -10.03 11.05 10.72
C ASN A 7 -8.99 11.96 11.38
N GLY A 8 -8.89 13.20 10.93
CA GLY A 8 -7.94 14.17 11.46
C GLY A 8 -6.50 13.85 11.07
N TYR A 9 -5.57 14.05 12.02
CA TYR A 9 -4.13 13.90 11.80
C TYR A 9 -3.52 12.99 12.89
N PRO A 10 -3.87 11.69 12.90
CA PRO A 10 -3.30 10.77 13.86
C PRO A 10 -1.81 10.57 13.64
N LEU A 11 -1.14 10.06 14.66
CA LEU A 11 0.28 9.72 14.57
C LEU A 11 0.48 8.55 13.60
N ARG A 12 1.66 8.50 12.99
CA ARG A 12 2.06 7.45 12.05
C ARG A 12 1.84 6.05 12.62
N ASP A 13 2.23 5.84 13.87
CA ASP A 13 2.08 4.55 14.55
C ASP A 13 0.61 4.19 14.81
N GLU A 14 -0.26 5.18 15.04
CA GLU A 14 -1.70 4.95 15.18
C GLU A 14 -2.31 4.48 13.86
N ILE A 15 -1.92 5.10 12.74
CA ILE A 15 -2.32 4.66 11.41
C ILE A 15 -1.86 3.21 11.18
N VAL A 16 -0.59 2.91 11.43
CA VAL A 16 -0.05 1.54 11.27
C VAL A 16 -0.78 0.53 12.19
N ASN A 17 -1.11 0.93 13.42
CA ASN A 17 -1.90 0.09 14.32
C ASN A 17 -3.30 -0.22 13.76
N THR A 18 -3.92 0.71 13.02
CA THR A 18 -5.21 0.42 12.35
C THR A 18 -5.06 -0.64 11.26
N TYR A 19 -3.95 -0.65 10.52
CA TYR A 19 -3.67 -1.65 9.50
C TYR A 19 -3.51 -3.04 10.10
N ILE A 20 -2.73 -3.13 11.18
CA ILE A 20 -2.53 -4.37 11.94
C ILE A 20 -3.89 -4.88 12.43
N LYS A 21 -4.67 -4.04 13.11
CA LYS A 21 -6.01 -4.41 13.61
C LYS A 21 -6.94 -4.90 12.50
N THR A 22 -6.95 -4.23 11.36
CA THR A 22 -7.76 -4.63 10.20
C THR A 22 -7.39 -6.04 9.74
N LEU A 23 -6.09 -6.32 9.61
CA LEU A 23 -5.63 -7.63 9.18
C LEU A 23 -5.84 -8.71 10.27
N THR A 24 -5.77 -8.35 11.55
CA THR A 24 -6.11 -9.21 12.68
C THR A 24 -7.58 -9.64 12.66
N LEU A 25 -8.52 -8.80 12.22
CA LEU A 25 -9.92 -9.21 12.05
C LEU A 25 -10.08 -10.33 11.00
N ALA A 26 -9.19 -10.36 10.01
CA ALA A 26 -9.19 -11.39 8.97
C ALA A 26 -8.50 -12.67 9.46
N LEU A 27 -7.29 -12.56 9.98
CA LEU A 27 -6.42 -13.69 10.39
C LEU A 27 -6.76 -14.26 11.77
N GLY A 28 -7.33 -13.46 12.67
CA GLY A 28 -7.58 -13.83 14.07
C GLY A 28 -6.36 -13.69 14.98
N SER A 29 -5.18 -13.32 14.45
CA SER A 29 -3.95 -13.13 15.23
C SER A 29 -3.23 -11.83 14.88
N GLU A 30 -2.84 -11.07 15.90
CA GLU A 30 -2.04 -9.85 15.74
C GLU A 30 -0.61 -10.17 15.30
N GLU A 31 -0.05 -11.27 15.80
CA GLU A 31 1.30 -11.72 15.49
C GLU A 31 1.41 -12.15 14.02
N GLU A 32 0.39 -12.86 13.52
CA GLU A 32 0.32 -13.22 12.09
C GLU A 32 0.11 -11.99 11.22
N ALA A 33 -0.76 -11.06 11.63
CA ALA A 33 -0.96 -9.82 10.92
C ALA A 33 0.35 -9.02 10.76
N LYS A 34 1.13 -8.88 11.84
CA LYS A 34 2.43 -8.20 11.82
C LYS A 34 3.44 -8.90 10.91
N LYS A 35 3.44 -10.24 10.86
CA LYS A 35 4.33 -11.02 9.98
C LYS A 35 3.92 -10.96 8.50
N SER A 36 2.61 -10.86 8.24
CA SER A 36 2.07 -10.80 6.88
C SER A 36 2.33 -9.47 6.19
N ILE A 37 2.34 -8.35 6.94
CA ILE A 37 2.58 -7.01 6.40
C ILE A 37 4.07 -6.85 6.07
N TYR A 38 4.38 -6.37 4.88
CA TYR A 38 5.76 -6.10 4.43
C TYR A 38 6.02 -4.63 4.08
N SER A 39 4.97 -3.86 3.79
CA SER A 39 5.08 -2.42 3.52
C SER A 39 3.87 -1.66 4.03
N VAL A 40 4.06 -0.40 4.38
CA VAL A 40 3.01 0.53 4.79
C VAL A 40 3.18 1.87 4.10
N SER A 41 2.10 2.61 3.94
CA SER A 41 2.12 4.02 3.59
C SER A 41 1.15 4.77 4.48
N THR A 42 1.63 5.91 5.00
CA THR A 42 0.91 6.72 5.99
C THR A 42 0.83 8.21 5.62
N LYS A 43 1.37 8.60 4.45
CA LYS A 43 1.57 10.01 4.06
C LYS A 43 0.87 10.38 2.77
N TYR A 44 1.28 9.79 1.64
CA TYR A 44 0.73 10.15 0.33
C TYR A 44 -0.53 9.37 -0.03
N TYR A 45 -0.62 8.15 0.48
CA TYR A 45 -1.80 7.29 0.42
C TYR A 45 -1.84 6.45 1.69
N TYR A 46 -3.01 5.92 2.02
CA TYR A 46 -3.21 5.09 3.21
C TYR A 46 -3.38 3.65 2.76
N ALA A 47 -2.29 2.88 2.80
CA ALA A 47 -2.29 1.51 2.34
C ALA A 47 -1.21 0.68 3.05
N PHE A 48 -1.38 -0.63 3.02
CA PHE A 48 -0.35 -1.58 3.44
C PHE A 48 -0.30 -2.78 2.48
N GLY A 49 0.91 -3.26 2.22
CA GLY A 49 1.16 -4.50 1.49
C GLY A 49 1.21 -5.66 2.46
N CYS A 50 0.51 -6.76 2.16
CA CYS A 50 0.51 -7.95 2.99
C CYS A 50 0.41 -9.23 2.16
N LYS A 51 0.98 -10.32 2.67
CA LYS A 51 0.83 -11.67 2.11
C LYS A 51 -0.29 -12.40 2.84
N VAL A 52 -1.35 -12.69 2.09
CA VAL A 52 -2.51 -13.47 2.55
C VAL A 52 -3.00 -14.34 1.39
N PRO A 53 -3.63 -15.50 1.67
CA PRO A 53 -4.26 -16.29 0.63
C PRO A 53 -5.48 -15.56 0.04
N GLU A 54 -5.83 -15.90 -1.20
CA GLU A 54 -6.85 -15.19 -1.99
C GLU A 54 -8.25 -15.26 -1.36
N ASP A 55 -8.60 -16.37 -0.73
CA ASP A 55 -9.86 -16.55 0.00
C ASP A 55 -10.05 -15.50 1.11
N LEU A 56 -8.96 -15.14 1.79
CA LEU A 56 -8.96 -14.14 2.84
C LEU A 56 -9.07 -12.71 2.29
N ALA A 57 -8.64 -12.47 1.04
CA ALA A 57 -8.74 -11.17 0.40
C ALA A 57 -10.20 -10.71 0.28
N PHE A 58 -11.13 -11.63 0.01
CA PHE A 58 -12.56 -11.34 -0.02
C PHE A 58 -13.13 -10.98 1.35
N LYS A 59 -12.68 -11.67 2.41
CA LYS A 59 -13.05 -11.34 3.79
C LYS A 59 -12.55 -9.95 4.18
N ILE A 60 -11.34 -9.57 3.75
CA ILE A 60 -10.77 -8.25 4.03
C ILE A 60 -11.54 -7.15 3.32
N LYS A 61 -12.01 -7.41 2.09
CA LYS A 61 -12.78 -6.43 1.31
C LYS A 61 -14.09 -5.99 1.99
N SER A 62 -14.69 -6.84 2.82
CA SER A 62 -15.92 -6.51 3.55
C SER A 62 -15.68 -5.86 4.92
N LEU A 63 -14.41 -5.68 5.34
CA LEU A 63 -14.07 -5.04 6.61
C LEU A 63 -14.30 -3.52 6.55
N PRO A 64 -14.64 -2.91 7.70
CA PRO A 64 -14.77 -1.46 7.78
C PRO A 64 -13.45 -0.77 7.47
N ASN A 65 -13.53 0.41 6.85
CA ASN A 65 -12.41 1.27 6.46
C ASN A 65 -11.49 0.69 5.37
N VAL A 66 -11.77 -0.51 4.86
CA VAL A 66 -11.09 -1.02 3.67
C VAL A 66 -11.76 -0.41 2.44
N LYS A 67 -11.00 0.41 1.72
CA LYS A 67 -11.46 1.05 0.49
C LYS A 67 -11.36 0.08 -0.68
N TRP A 68 -10.16 -0.44 -0.92
CA TRP A 68 -9.88 -1.37 -2.02
C TRP A 68 -8.93 -2.50 -1.62
N VAL A 69 -9.18 -3.67 -2.19
CA VAL A 69 -8.25 -4.81 -2.19
C VAL A 69 -7.73 -4.96 -3.60
N LEU A 70 -6.42 -4.73 -3.77
CA LEU A 70 -5.75 -4.75 -5.07
C LEU A 70 -4.58 -5.74 -5.00
N PRO A 71 -4.32 -6.51 -6.07
CA PRO A 71 -3.07 -7.24 -6.22
C PRO A 71 -1.90 -6.25 -6.17
N ASP A 72 -0.85 -6.61 -5.42
CA ASP A 72 0.35 -5.80 -5.34
C ASP A 72 1.34 -6.17 -6.46
N SER A 73 2.16 -5.21 -6.88
CA SER A 73 3.15 -5.40 -7.92
C SER A 73 4.47 -4.74 -7.51
N TYR A 74 5.59 -5.34 -7.93
CA TYR A 74 6.88 -4.68 -7.77
C TYR A 74 6.92 -3.36 -8.54
N LEU A 75 7.63 -2.38 -7.98
CA LEU A 75 7.94 -1.15 -8.69
C LEU A 75 9.04 -1.47 -9.72
N ASP A 76 8.62 -1.61 -10.97
CA ASP A 76 9.51 -1.80 -12.11
C ASP A 76 10.19 -0.46 -12.44
N GLY A 77 11.51 -0.35 -12.23
CA GLY A 77 12.24 0.79 -12.81
C GLY A 77 13.58 1.17 -12.21
N HIS A 78 13.95 0.67 -11.03
CA HIS A 78 15.13 1.20 -10.31
C HIS A 78 16.12 0.15 -9.79
N GLY A 79 16.10 -1.09 -10.32
CA GLY A 79 17.07 -2.14 -9.99
C GLY A 79 16.87 -2.80 -8.62
N ASP A 80 16.10 -2.16 -7.75
CA ASP A 80 15.63 -2.70 -6.49
C ASP A 80 14.14 -3.06 -6.65
N ASN A 81 13.82 -4.34 -6.88
CA ASN A 81 12.44 -4.86 -6.96
C ASN A 81 11.74 -4.70 -5.59
N ARG A 82 11.34 -3.47 -5.27
CA ARG A 82 10.70 -3.12 -4.00
C ARG A 82 9.23 -2.84 -4.23
N TYR A 83 8.44 -3.15 -3.21
CA TYR A 83 7.06 -2.67 -3.13
C TYR A 83 7.07 -1.19 -2.77
N GLY A 84 6.02 -0.47 -3.19
CA GLY A 84 5.83 0.91 -2.76
C GLY A 84 5.57 1.00 -1.27
N GLY A 85 5.98 2.12 -0.68
CA GLY A 85 5.82 2.38 0.74
C GLY A 85 7.02 1.99 1.59
N GLU A 86 6.88 2.30 2.86
CA GLU A 86 7.88 2.13 3.91
C GLU A 86 7.95 0.64 4.30
N PRO A 87 9.13 0.03 4.34
CA PRO A 87 9.31 -1.33 4.85
C PRO A 87 8.75 -1.47 6.26
N PHE A 88 8.01 -2.56 6.47
CA PHE A 88 7.50 -2.96 7.77
C PHE A 88 8.19 -4.27 8.18
N VAL A 89 9.03 -4.19 9.21
CA VAL A 89 9.92 -5.28 9.61
C VAL A 89 9.75 -5.52 11.11
N ASP A 90 9.55 -6.77 11.50
CA ASP A 90 9.39 -7.20 12.90
C ASP A 90 8.31 -6.40 13.67
N GLY A 91 7.19 -6.11 13.00
CA GLY A 91 6.09 -5.37 13.61
C GLY A 91 6.35 -3.87 13.77
N LYS A 92 7.42 -3.34 13.16
CA LYS A 92 7.80 -1.92 13.24
C LYS A 92 7.99 -1.32 11.86
N VAL A 93 7.55 -0.09 11.70
CA VAL A 93 7.84 0.69 10.51
C VAL A 93 9.20 1.38 10.69
N VAL A 94 10.03 1.36 9.64
CA VAL A 94 11.32 2.09 9.63
C VAL A 94 11.11 3.61 9.71
N PRO A 95 12.09 4.45 10.04
CA PRO A 95 11.94 5.91 9.91
C PRO A 95 11.54 6.32 8.49
N TYR A 96 10.69 7.35 8.38
CA TYR A 96 10.21 7.81 7.08
C TYR A 96 11.35 8.42 6.25
N ASP A 97 11.38 8.09 4.97
CA ASP A 97 12.31 8.60 3.95
C ASP A 97 11.56 8.71 2.62
N ASP A 98 11.67 9.83 1.92
CA ASP A 98 10.94 10.08 0.66
C ASP A 98 11.27 9.06 -0.44
N LYS A 99 12.41 8.34 -0.34
CA LYS A 99 12.75 7.26 -1.28
C LYS A 99 11.70 6.16 -1.34
N TYR A 100 10.92 5.95 -0.28
CA TYR A 100 9.87 4.91 -0.23
C TYR A 100 8.65 5.27 -1.09
N HIS A 101 8.58 6.51 -1.54
CA HIS A 101 7.51 7.05 -2.38
C HIS A 101 8.06 7.83 -3.57
N SER A 102 9.30 7.56 -3.99
CA SER A 102 9.97 8.30 -5.08
C SER A 102 9.16 8.28 -6.37
N ASP A 103 8.55 7.15 -6.71
CA ASP A 103 7.73 7.02 -7.92
C ASP A 103 6.45 7.85 -7.83
N TRP A 104 5.85 7.91 -6.64
CA TRP A 104 4.67 8.75 -6.40
C TRP A 104 5.01 10.24 -6.50
N ILE A 105 6.13 10.65 -5.88
CA ILE A 105 6.62 12.03 -5.93
C ILE A 105 6.95 12.42 -7.37
N ARG A 106 7.63 11.54 -8.12
CA ARG A 106 7.96 11.77 -9.53
C ARG A 106 6.71 11.88 -10.39
N ALA A 107 5.77 10.94 -10.25
CA ALA A 107 4.51 10.97 -11.01
C ALA A 107 3.72 12.25 -10.73
N ARG A 108 3.71 12.74 -9.48
CA ARG A 108 3.08 14.01 -9.11
C ARG A 108 3.78 15.21 -9.75
N ASN A 109 5.10 15.27 -9.69
CA ASN A 109 5.87 16.36 -10.30
C ASN A 109 5.74 16.35 -11.85
N ASP A 110 5.68 15.17 -12.45
CA ASP A 110 5.43 15.00 -13.89
C ASP A 110 4.01 15.47 -14.27
N ASP A 111 3.02 15.27 -13.41
CA ASP A 111 1.66 15.78 -13.61
C ASP A 111 1.60 17.31 -13.47
N GLU A 112 2.23 17.88 -12.43
CA GLU A 112 2.34 19.32 -12.21
C GLU A 112 3.04 20.03 -13.40
N SER A 113 4.11 19.44 -13.93
CA SER A 113 4.82 19.96 -15.11
C SER A 113 4.01 19.82 -16.41
N LYS A 114 3.09 18.86 -16.49
CA LYS A 114 2.16 18.66 -17.62
C LYS A 114 0.91 19.54 -17.57
N GLY A 115 0.83 20.47 -16.62
CA GLY A 115 -0.11 21.61 -16.64
C GLY A 115 -0.04 22.47 -17.92
N THR A 116 0.92 22.19 -18.82
CA THR A 116 0.93 22.66 -20.21
C THR A 116 1.17 21.48 -21.15
N THR A 117 0.16 21.11 -21.94
CA THR A 117 0.15 20.14 -23.07
C THR A 117 0.08 18.64 -22.71
N HIS A 118 -1.13 18.09 -22.83
CA HIS A 118 -1.44 16.66 -22.77
C HIS A 118 -1.31 16.03 -24.18
N PRO A 119 -0.62 14.89 -24.33
CA PRO A 119 -1.20 13.82 -25.13
C PRO A 119 -1.25 12.51 -24.35
N LYS A 120 -2.46 11.94 -24.28
CA LYS A 120 -2.75 10.63 -23.68
C LYS A 120 -1.95 9.54 -24.38
N LYS A 121 -1.24 8.69 -23.62
CA LYS A 121 -0.81 7.38 -24.11
C LYS A 121 -1.39 6.27 -23.25
N SER A 122 -2.37 5.58 -23.83
CA SER A 122 -2.93 4.31 -23.38
C SER A 122 -1.90 3.19 -23.48
N LYS A 123 -1.73 2.39 -22.42
CA LYS A 123 -1.32 0.99 -22.52
C LYS A 123 -1.99 0.18 -21.41
N TRP A 124 -3.18 -0.33 -21.71
CA TRP A 124 -3.65 -1.55 -21.06
C TRP A 124 -2.81 -2.70 -21.62
N LYS A 125 -2.12 -3.42 -20.76
CA LYS A 125 -1.63 -4.78 -21.07
C LYS A 125 -2.11 -5.70 -19.97
N THR A 126 -3.25 -6.32 -20.22
CA THR A 126 -3.71 -7.54 -19.55
C THR A 126 -2.61 -8.58 -19.65
N LYS A 127 -2.14 -9.10 -18.52
CA LYS A 127 -1.34 -10.33 -18.45
C LYS A 127 -1.67 -11.08 -17.18
N GLU A 128 -2.43 -12.16 -17.41
CA GLU A 128 -2.56 -13.41 -16.67
C GLU A 128 -2.45 -13.42 -15.14
N THR A 129 -3.61 -13.75 -14.55
CA THR A 129 -3.78 -14.45 -13.28
C THR A 129 -2.75 -15.54 -13.07
N VAL A 130 -1.99 -15.43 -11.99
CA VAL A 130 -1.42 -16.59 -11.32
C VAL A 130 -2.00 -16.55 -9.91
N VAL A 131 -2.79 -17.58 -9.61
CA VAL A 131 -3.41 -17.86 -8.31
C VAL A 131 -2.34 -18.04 -7.24
#